data_AF-A0AA43QC47-F1
#
_entry.id   AF-A0AA43QC47-F1
#
_cell.length_a   1.000
_cell.length_b   1.000
_cell.length_c   1.000
_cell.angle_alpha   90.00
_cell.angle_beta   90.00
_cell.angle_gamma   90.00
#
_symmetry.space_group_name_H-M   'P 1'
#
loop_
_entity.id
_entity.type
_entity.pdbx_description
1 polymer ?
#
loop_
_entity_poly.entity_id
_entity_poly.type
_entity_poly.pdbx_seq_one_letter_code
_entity_poly.pdbx_strand_id
1 'polypeptide(L)'
;MHLGDNDFQKNIRFAEKDFGKPYISADGKELNVKFNSSHSGDKMIAAVGLHDRIGVDIEEWNEKADCGWVVSRCFTEVVRCFWNGLPEDRKDAFFYRRWTRKERFVKVVGVGIGLDVFRVVSSSGRCGAVFVRAGGVRYG
;
A
#
# COMPACT_ATOMS: atom_id res chain seq x y z
N MET A 1 -21.38 -17.11 45.70
CA MET A 1 -21.34 -17.21 44.23
C MET A 1 -20.92 -15.85 43.70
N HIS A 2 -19.63 -15.65 43.44
CA HIS A 2 -19.09 -14.44 42.84
C HIS A 2 -18.53 -14.89 41.49
N LEU A 3 -19.26 -14.63 40.41
CA LEU A 3 -18.77 -14.90 39.05
C LEU A 3 -17.66 -13.88 38.78
N GLY A 4 -16.50 -14.39 38.39
CA GLY A 4 -15.23 -13.66 38.39
C GLY A 4 -15.12 -12.57 37.33
N ASP A 5 -14.52 -11.45 37.73
CA ASP A 5 -14.12 -10.32 36.89
C ASP A 5 -12.88 -10.64 36.01
N ASN A 6 -12.92 -11.68 35.16
CA ASN A 6 -11.75 -12.03 34.34
C ASN A 6 -12.06 -12.61 32.95
N ASP A 7 -13.21 -12.30 32.36
CA ASP A 7 -13.69 -13.09 31.20
C ASP A 7 -13.28 -12.57 29.79
N PHE A 8 -12.55 -11.46 29.62
CA PHE A 8 -12.30 -10.95 28.24
C PHE A 8 -10.96 -10.26 27.94
N GLN A 9 -9.87 -10.60 28.63
CA GLN A 9 -8.53 -10.15 28.18
C GLN A 9 -8.02 -11.04 27.04
N LYS A 10 -8.48 -10.77 25.81
CA LYS A 10 -7.90 -11.39 24.62
C LYS A 10 -6.47 -10.91 24.44
N ASN A 11 -5.51 -11.82 24.33
CA ASN A 11 -4.13 -11.48 24.03
C ASN A 11 -3.98 -11.16 22.53
N ILE A 12 -4.16 -9.89 22.16
CA ILE A 12 -4.01 -9.42 20.79
C ILE A 12 -2.53 -9.35 20.42
N ARG A 13 -2.16 -9.97 19.30
CA ARG A 13 -0.80 -9.95 18.76
C ARG A 13 -0.80 -9.66 17.27
N PHE A 14 0.21 -8.92 16.83
CA PHE A 14 0.58 -8.83 15.41
C PHE A 14 1.52 -9.99 15.06
N ALA A 15 1.30 -10.59 13.91
CA ALA A 15 2.14 -11.63 13.34
C ALA A 15 2.20 -11.46 11.82
N GLU A 16 3.10 -12.18 11.15
CA GLU A 16 3.30 -12.08 9.70
C GLU A 16 2.99 -13.41 9.01
N LYS A 17 2.36 -13.34 7.83
CA LYS A 17 2.23 -14.47 6.91
C LYS A 17 3.49 -14.60 6.06
N ASP A 18 3.49 -15.57 5.15
CA ASP A 18 4.47 -15.65 4.08
C ASP A 18 4.62 -14.29 3.37
N PHE A 19 5.87 -13.93 3.03
CA PHE A 19 6.23 -12.65 2.42
C PHE A 19 5.99 -11.40 3.29
N GLY A 20 5.83 -11.58 4.61
CA GLY A 20 5.82 -10.47 5.58
C GLY A 20 4.48 -9.74 5.70
N LYS A 21 3.39 -10.27 5.11
CA LYS A 21 2.08 -9.61 5.21
C LYS A 21 1.52 -9.75 6.63
N PRO A 22 1.28 -8.64 7.36
CA PRO A 22 0.88 -8.74 8.75
C PRO A 22 -0.59 -9.13 8.91
N TYR A 23 -0.90 -9.82 10.00
CA TYR A 23 -2.25 -10.17 10.44
C TYR A 23 -2.38 -10.06 11.96
N ILE A 24 -3.63 -9.99 12.43
CA ILE A 24 -3.93 -9.92 13.87
C ILE A 24 -4.38 -11.30 14.34
N SER A 25 -3.82 -11.76 15.45
CA SER A 25 -4.30 -12.94 16.16
C SER A 25 -4.74 -12.59 17.57
N ALA A 26 -5.71 -13.35 18.10
CA ALA A 26 -6.09 -13.34 19.50
C ALA A 26 -6.06 -14.77 20.01
N ASP A 27 -5.37 -14.99 21.14
CA ASP A 27 -5.26 -16.29 21.81
C ASP A 27 -4.81 -17.41 20.84
N GLY A 28 -3.85 -17.08 19.97
CA GLY A 28 -3.27 -17.99 18.99
C GLY A 28 -4.12 -18.24 17.73
N LYS A 29 -5.27 -17.58 17.57
CA LYS A 29 -6.15 -17.70 16.38
C LYS A 29 -6.11 -16.42 15.55
N GLU A 30 -5.92 -16.56 14.23
CA GLU A 30 -6.06 -15.42 13.31
C GLU A 30 -7.48 -14.87 13.37
N LEU A 31 -7.60 -13.56 13.60
CA LEU A 31 -8.86 -12.86 13.59
C LEU A 31 -9.32 -12.60 12.15
N ASN A 32 -10.64 -12.54 11.98
CA ASN A 32 -11.25 -12.09 10.73
C ASN A 32 -11.25 -10.56 10.63
N VAL A 33 -10.06 -9.97 10.76
CA VAL A 33 -9.77 -8.56 10.50
C VAL A 33 -8.54 -8.51 9.62
N LYS A 34 -8.60 -7.74 8.54
CA LYS A 34 -7.50 -7.49 7.62
C LYS A 34 -7.11 -6.04 7.75
N PHE A 35 -5.81 -5.80 7.71
CA PHE A 35 -5.28 -4.45 7.68
C PHE A 35 -4.09 -4.37 6.74
N ASN A 36 -3.80 -3.15 6.31
CA ASN A 36 -2.57 -2.83 5.61
C ASN A 36 -2.19 -1.39 5.93
N SER A 37 -0.89 -1.12 5.96
CA SER A 37 -0.36 0.22 6.18
C SER A 37 0.69 0.55 5.14
N SER A 38 0.89 1.84 4.93
CA SER A 38 1.97 2.39 4.12
C SER A 38 2.45 3.67 4.75
N HIS A 39 3.74 3.96 4.62
CA HIS A 39 4.31 5.22 5.03
C HIS A 39 5.25 5.72 3.94
N SER A 40 5.35 7.04 3.81
CA SER A 40 6.28 7.70 2.89
C SER A 40 6.53 9.11 3.40
N GLY A 41 7.79 9.51 3.50
CA GLY A 41 8.19 10.70 4.23
C GLY A 41 7.73 10.66 5.69
N ASP A 42 7.10 11.75 6.14
CA ASP A 42 6.53 11.93 7.47
C ASP A 42 5.07 11.44 7.62
N LYS A 43 4.52 10.78 6.58
CA LYS A 43 3.11 10.38 6.54
C LYS A 43 2.96 8.88 6.63
N MET A 44 1.89 8.46 7.31
CA MET A 44 1.46 7.08 7.37
C MET A 44 -0.04 6.99 7.11
N ILE A 45 -0.44 5.95 6.40
CA ILE A 45 -1.83 5.57 6.23
C ILE A 45 -2.01 4.11 6.66
N ALA A 46 -3.18 3.80 7.21
CA ALA A 46 -3.59 2.44 7.51
C ALA A 46 -5.05 2.26 7.10
N ALA A 47 -5.38 1.06 6.63
CA ALA A 47 -6.76 0.66 6.37
C ALA A 47 -7.04 -0.67 7.09
N VAL A 48 -8.26 -0.80 7.59
CA VAL A 48 -8.75 -1.95 8.36
C VAL A 48 -10.13 -2.33 7.84
N GLY A 49 -10.42 -3.64 7.76
CA GLY A 49 -11.72 -4.15 7.38
C GLY A 49 -11.89 -5.62 7.75
N LEU A 50 -13.11 -6.13 7.67
CA LEU A 50 -13.47 -7.42 8.28
C LEU A 50 -13.37 -8.62 7.33
N HIS A 51 -13.35 -8.43 6.01
CA HIS A 51 -13.45 -9.55 5.06
C HIS A 51 -12.56 -9.42 3.81
N ASP A 52 -12.48 -8.20 3.24
CA ASP A 52 -11.76 -8.00 1.99
C ASP A 52 -10.24 -7.96 2.17
N ARG A 53 -9.51 -8.39 1.13
CA ARG A 53 -8.07 -8.13 1.05
C ARG A 53 -7.86 -6.63 0.88
N ILE A 54 -7.20 -6.02 1.86
CA ILE A 54 -6.89 -4.60 1.87
C ILE A 54 -5.43 -4.39 1.48
N GLY A 55 -5.20 -3.37 0.67
CA GLY A 55 -3.90 -2.80 0.39
C GLY A 55 -4.07 -1.30 0.26
N VAL A 56 -3.14 -0.56 0.84
CA VAL A 56 -3.04 0.89 0.78
C VAL A 56 -1.60 1.26 0.47
N ASP A 57 -1.43 2.35 -0.25
CA ASP A 57 -0.12 2.85 -0.60
C ASP A 57 -0.14 4.37 -0.61
N ILE A 58 0.95 4.97 -0.15
CA ILE A 58 1.20 6.41 -0.17
C ILE A 58 2.64 6.61 -0.59
N GLU A 59 2.86 7.58 -1.47
CA GLU A 59 4.18 7.93 -1.96
C GLU A 59 4.38 9.43 -1.86
N GLU A 60 5.47 9.84 -1.23
CA GLU A 60 5.94 11.21 -1.21
C GLU A 60 6.67 11.51 -2.52
N TRP A 61 6.41 12.71 -3.05
CA TRP A 61 7.09 13.17 -4.24
C TRP A 61 8.56 13.43 -3.93
N ASN A 62 9.45 12.81 -4.71
CA ASN A 62 10.88 12.95 -4.59
C ASN A 62 11.46 13.40 -5.93
N GLU A 63 11.90 14.64 -6.01
CA GLU A 63 12.48 15.24 -7.23
C GLU A 63 13.76 14.54 -7.72
N LYS A 64 14.42 13.76 -6.84
CA LYS A 64 15.63 13.00 -7.19
C LYS A 64 15.32 11.58 -7.68
N ALA A 65 14.06 11.17 -7.71
CA ALA A 65 13.69 9.82 -8.13
C ALA A 65 13.83 9.65 -9.65
N ASP A 66 14.52 8.59 -10.07
CA ASP A 66 14.56 8.20 -11.49
C ASP A 66 13.26 7.48 -11.90
N CYS A 67 12.20 8.27 -12.04
CA CYS A 67 10.88 7.78 -12.45
C CYS A 67 10.95 7.07 -13.81
N GLY A 68 11.82 7.53 -14.72
CA GLY A 68 12.00 6.94 -16.04
C GLY A 68 12.54 5.51 -15.96
N TRP A 69 13.54 5.25 -15.12
CA TRP A 69 14.06 3.91 -14.89
C TRP A 69 12.99 2.96 -14.36
N VAL A 70 12.20 3.39 -13.37
CA VAL A 70 11.12 2.57 -12.79
C VAL A 70 10.03 2.32 -13.85
N VAL A 71 9.64 3.34 -14.60
CA VAL A 71 8.70 3.21 -15.72
C VAL A 71 9.19 2.16 -16.72
N SER A 72 10.47 2.21 -17.08
CA SER A 72 11.08 1.32 -18.09
C SER A 72 11.04 -0.17 -17.70
N ARG A 73 11.15 -0.49 -16.40
CA ARG A 73 11.24 -1.87 -15.91
C ARG A 73 9.93 -2.41 -15.35
N CYS A 74 9.15 -1.58 -14.67
CA CYS A 74 8.00 -2.02 -13.88
C CYS A 74 6.65 -1.92 -14.59
N PHE A 75 6.58 -1.25 -15.75
CA PHE A 75 5.33 -0.99 -16.44
C PHE A 75 5.26 -1.60 -17.84
N THR A 76 4.04 -1.86 -18.28
CA THR A 76 3.76 -2.41 -19.61
C THR A 76 4.16 -1.43 -20.71
N GLU A 77 4.41 -1.94 -21.92
CA GLU A 77 4.74 -1.12 -23.10
C GLU A 77 3.74 0.02 -23.31
N VAL A 78 2.44 -0.27 -23.16
CA VAL A 78 1.37 0.74 -23.31
C VAL A 78 1.55 1.90 -22.33
N VAL A 79 1.87 1.62 -21.06
CA VAL A 79 2.08 2.67 -20.04
C VAL A 79 3.38 3.42 -20.30
N ARG A 80 4.44 2.72 -20.75
CA ARG A 80 5.73 3.33 -21.11
C ARG A 80 5.60 4.29 -22.28
N CYS A 81 4.96 3.88 -23.37
CA CYS A 81 4.68 4.74 -24.51
C CYS A 81 3.86 5.97 -24.12
N PHE A 82 2.83 5.79 -23.30
CA PHE A 82 2.03 6.92 -22.82
C PHE A 82 2.87 7.90 -21.99
N TRP A 83 3.69 7.41 -21.06
CA TRP A 83 4.55 8.25 -20.23
C TRP A 83 5.61 9.01 -21.04
N ASN A 84 6.23 8.34 -22.03
CA ASN A 84 7.22 8.96 -22.92
C ASN A 84 6.61 10.10 -23.78
N GLY A 85 5.33 10.01 -24.12
CA GLY A 85 4.61 11.05 -24.85
C GLY A 85 4.06 12.20 -24.01
N LEU A 86 4.23 12.16 -22.67
CA LEU A 86 3.77 13.25 -21.80
C LEU A 86 4.76 14.43 -21.81
N PRO A 87 4.23 15.67 -21.70
CA PRO A 87 5.02 16.82 -21.27
C PRO A 87 5.74 16.55 -19.94
N GLU A 88 6.95 17.09 -19.78
CA GLU A 88 7.82 16.82 -18.63
C GLU A 88 7.16 17.14 -17.29
N ASP A 89 6.43 18.26 -17.22
CA ASP A 89 5.67 18.73 -16.06
C ASP A 89 4.51 17.78 -15.64
N ARG A 90 4.13 16.83 -16.50
CA ARG A 90 3.07 15.84 -16.21
C ARG A 90 3.59 14.43 -15.96
N LYS A 91 4.88 14.17 -16.20
CA LYS A 91 5.46 12.82 -16.09
C LYS A 91 5.46 12.30 -14.66
N ASP A 92 5.89 13.10 -13.71
CA ASP A 92 5.96 12.70 -12.30
C ASP A 92 4.58 12.42 -11.72
N ALA A 93 3.63 13.33 -11.93
CA ALA A 93 2.25 13.15 -11.46
C ALA A 93 1.62 11.87 -12.03
N PHE A 94 1.90 11.56 -13.30
CA PHE A 94 1.48 10.28 -13.88
C PHE A 94 2.19 9.09 -13.25
N PHE A 95 3.51 9.17 -13.08
CA PHE A 95 4.34 8.12 -12.48
C PHE A 95 3.82 7.76 -11.09
N TYR A 96 3.78 8.71 -10.16
CA TYR A 96 3.35 8.46 -8.78
C TYR A 96 1.94 7.88 -8.73
N ARG A 97 1.01 8.40 -9.54
CA ARG A 97 -0.34 7.84 -9.63
C ARG A 97 -0.37 6.38 -10.10
N ARG A 98 0.50 6.01 -11.04
CA ARG A 98 0.56 4.64 -11.57
C ARG A 98 1.31 3.71 -10.62
N TRP A 99 2.39 4.20 -10.02
CA TRP A 99 3.22 3.48 -9.05
C TRP A 99 2.43 3.15 -7.80
N THR A 100 1.80 4.14 -7.16
CA THR A 100 0.98 3.93 -5.96
C THR A 100 -0.16 2.92 -6.18
N ARG A 101 -0.77 2.91 -7.37
CA ARG A 101 -1.80 1.92 -7.71
C ARG A 101 -1.25 0.50 -7.82
N LYS A 102 -0.06 0.37 -8.40
CA LYS A 102 0.61 -0.91 -8.60
C LYS A 102 1.06 -1.48 -7.26
N GLU A 103 1.73 -0.69 -6.43
CA GLU A 103 2.16 -1.07 -5.08
C GLU A 103 0.98 -1.41 -4.17
N ARG A 104 -0.10 -0.62 -4.21
CA ARG A 104 -1.34 -0.96 -3.52
C ARG A 104 -1.83 -2.37 -3.89
N PHE A 105 -1.83 -2.71 -5.18
CA PHE A 105 -2.29 -4.02 -5.62
C PHE A 105 -1.34 -5.13 -5.17
N VAL A 106 -0.01 -4.92 -5.24
CA VAL A 106 0.99 -5.83 -4.68
C VAL A 106 0.71 -6.09 -3.20
N LYS A 107 0.42 -5.04 -2.42
CA LYS A 107 0.04 -5.12 -1.00
C LYS A 107 -1.29 -5.85 -0.77
N VAL A 108 -2.28 -5.70 -1.65
CA VAL A 108 -3.52 -6.50 -1.62
C VAL A 108 -3.22 -7.99 -1.78
N VAL A 109 -2.40 -8.35 -2.77
CA VAL A 109 -2.05 -9.76 -3.06
C VAL A 109 -1.18 -10.34 -1.95
N GLY A 110 -0.24 -9.57 -1.41
CA GLY A 110 0.63 -9.98 -0.31
C GLY A 110 1.87 -10.79 -0.74
N VAL A 111 2.42 -10.50 -1.92
CA VAL A 111 3.60 -11.20 -2.48
C VAL A 111 4.94 -10.49 -2.20
N GLY A 112 4.92 -9.39 -1.45
CA GLY A 112 6.10 -8.56 -1.18
C GLY A 112 6.54 -7.69 -2.38
N ILE A 113 7.44 -6.74 -2.11
CA ILE A 113 7.92 -5.70 -3.06
C ILE A 113 9.06 -6.20 -3.99
N GLY A 114 9.45 -7.48 -3.87
CA GLY A 114 10.56 -8.05 -4.63
C GLY A 114 10.31 -8.21 -6.14
N LEU A 115 10.85 -9.28 -6.73
CA LEU A 115 10.73 -9.61 -8.16
C LEU A 115 9.29 -9.66 -8.71
N ASP A 116 8.28 -9.69 -7.86
CA ASP A 116 6.88 -9.82 -8.26
C ASP A 116 6.18 -8.49 -8.57
N VAL A 117 6.69 -7.32 -8.15
CA VAL A 117 6.14 -6.03 -8.62
C VAL A 117 6.19 -5.96 -10.15
N PHE A 118 7.25 -6.49 -10.76
CA PHE A 118 7.41 -6.57 -12.22
C PHE A 118 6.32 -7.41 -12.89
N ARG A 119 5.80 -8.44 -12.22
CA ARG A 119 4.83 -9.40 -12.78
C ARG A 119 3.38 -8.98 -12.60
N VAL A 120 3.11 -8.05 -11.68
CA VAL A 120 1.75 -7.56 -11.41
C VAL A 120 1.27 -6.61 -12.51
N VAL A 121 0.30 -7.07 -13.31
CA VAL A 121 -0.43 -6.24 -14.27
C VAL A 121 -1.77 -5.81 -13.66
N SER A 122 -1.91 -4.51 -13.33
CA SER A 122 -3.19 -3.96 -12.88
C SER A 122 -3.97 -3.39 -14.07
N SER A 123 -5.18 -3.90 -14.33
CA SER A 123 -6.12 -3.29 -15.27
C SER A 123 -6.73 -2.01 -14.68
N SER A 124 -7.25 -1.13 -15.53
CA SER A 124 -7.78 0.21 -15.20
C SER A 124 -9.10 0.22 -14.37
N GLY A 125 -9.40 -0.85 -13.63
CA GLY A 125 -10.56 -0.93 -12.77
C GLY A 125 -10.59 0.17 -11.71
N ARG A 126 -11.79 0.61 -11.32
CA ARG A 126 -11.99 1.58 -10.23
C ARG A 126 -11.65 0.90 -8.90
N CYS A 127 -10.42 1.05 -8.45
CA CYS A 127 -10.02 0.77 -7.08
C CYS A 127 -9.80 2.12 -6.40
N GLY A 128 -10.63 2.47 -5.40
CA GLY A 128 -10.67 3.81 -4.80
C GLY A 128 -9.34 4.19 -4.20
N ALA A 129 -8.54 5.01 -4.87
CA ALA A 129 -7.29 5.53 -4.35
C ALA A 129 -7.59 6.74 -3.49
N VAL A 130 -7.18 6.71 -2.22
CA VAL A 130 -7.20 7.89 -1.35
C VAL A 130 -5.90 8.64 -1.61
N PHE A 131 -6.00 9.81 -2.22
CA PHE A 131 -4.88 10.73 -2.37
C PHE A 131 -4.88 11.65 -1.16
N VAL A 132 -3.89 11.53 -0.28
CA VAL A 132 -3.65 12.51 0.78
C VAL A 132 -2.65 13.53 0.23
N ARG A 133 -3.09 14.76 -0.02
CA ARG A 133 -2.16 15.87 -0.31
C ARG A 133 -1.54 16.29 1.00
N ALA A 134 -0.23 16.10 1.10
CA ALA A 134 0.63 16.64 2.13
C ALA A 134 0.56 18.18 2.18
N GLY A 135 -0.38 18.76 2.93
CA GLY A 135 -0.25 20.13 3.38
C GLY A 135 0.82 20.16 4.46
N GLY A 136 1.98 20.76 4.19
CA GLY A 136 3.06 20.88 5.18
C GLY A 136 2.57 21.57 6.44
N VAL A 137 2.62 20.88 7.57
CA VAL A 137 2.46 21.49 8.89
C VAL A 137 3.78 22.22 9.16
N ARG A 138 3.76 23.55 9.07
CA ARG A 138 4.87 24.36 9.59
C ARG A 138 4.79 24.30 11.12
N TYR A 139 5.79 23.72 11.76
CA TYR A 139 6.08 24.05 13.16
C TYR A 139 6.70 25.46 13.17
N GLY A 140 6.15 26.32 14.02
CA GLY A 140 6.65 27.69 14.23
C GLY A 140 7.95 27.73 15.00
#